data_AF-A0A225DCS4-F1
#
_entry.id   AF-A0A225DCS4-F1
#
_cell.length_a   1.000
_cell.length_b   1.000
_cell.length_c   1.000
_cell.angle_alpha   90.00
_cell.angle_beta   90.00
_cell.angle_gamma   90.00
#
_symmetry.space_group_name_H-M   'P 1'
#
loop_
_entity.id
_entity.type
_entity.pdbx_description
1 polymer ?
#
loop_
_entity_poly.entity_id
_entity_poly.type
_entity_poly.pdbx_seq_one_letter_code
_entity_poly.pdbx_strand_id
1 'polypeptide(L)'
;MTVHVGVTKGTFRTLLDADLFLPESWDADRERCQAAGIPDTVRHHPKWRLALDQLFRANTNGITFDGLTFDEGYGRPFRSGPCWGRWGSDSWVKSRRISPSGTRPAAPPGGPTSG
;
A
#
# COMPACT_ATOMS: atom_id res chain seq x y z
N MET A 1 1.72 -7.64 -16.87
CA MET A 1 1.56 -6.24 -16.41
C MET A 1 2.17 -6.15 -15.03
N THR A 2 2.77 -5.03 -14.64
CA THR A 2 3.40 -4.87 -13.33
C THR A 2 2.66 -3.80 -12.51
N VAL A 3 2.63 -3.99 -11.19
CA VAL A 3 2.14 -3.01 -10.22
C VAL A 3 3.35 -2.40 -9.55
N HIS A 4 3.44 -1.08 -9.50
CA HIS A 4 4.58 -0.35 -8.95
C HIS A 4 4.15 0.61 -7.85
N VAL A 5 4.98 0.75 -6.82
CA VAL A 5 4.91 1.86 -5.87
C VAL A 5 6.07 2.81 -6.16
N GLY A 6 5.74 4.08 -6.37
CA GLY A 6 6.68 5.17 -6.50
C GLY A 6 6.60 6.12 -5.31
N VAL A 7 7.73 6.71 -4.94
CA VAL A 7 7.81 7.68 -3.84
C VAL A 7 8.39 9.00 -4.33
N THR A 8 7.92 10.09 -3.73
CA THR A 8 8.46 11.43 -3.94
C THR A 8 8.73 12.09 -2.59
N LYS A 9 9.90 12.72 -2.45
CA LYS A 9 10.27 13.50 -1.26
C LYS A 9 11.03 14.74 -1.71
N GLY A 10 10.36 15.89 -1.73
CA GLY A 10 10.90 17.11 -2.32
C GLY A 10 11.19 16.91 -3.81
N THR A 11 12.46 17.05 -4.20
CA THR A 11 12.92 16.82 -5.58
C THR A 11 13.26 15.36 -5.87
N PHE A 12 13.39 14.51 -4.85
CA PHE A 12 13.71 13.09 -5.02
C PHE A 12 12.49 12.31 -5.47
N ARG A 13 12.65 11.48 -6.50
CA ARG A 13 11.60 10.61 -7.06
C ARG A 13 12.22 9.28 -7.44
N THR A 14 11.65 8.18 -6.96
CA THR A 14 12.12 6.83 -7.32
C THR A 14 10.98 5.83 -7.30
N LEU A 15 11.15 4.73 -8.05
CA LEU A 15 10.39 3.51 -7.82
C LEU A 15 10.92 2.85 -6.55
N LEU A 16 10.00 2.36 -5.72
CA LEU A 16 10.32 1.73 -4.46
C LEU A 16 10.15 0.21 -4.53
N ASP A 17 9.08 -0.26 -5.18
CA ASP A 17 8.76 -1.69 -5.26
C ASP A 17 7.95 -1.98 -6.54
N ALA A 18 7.97 -3.24 -6.97
CA ALA A 18 7.26 -3.75 -8.13
C ALA A 18 6.89 -5.23 -7.99
N ASP A 19 5.68 -5.59 -8.37
CA ASP A 19 5.23 -6.99 -8.47
C ASP A 19 4.60 -7.27 -9.83
N LEU A 20 4.73 -8.52 -10.29
CA LEU A 20 4.07 -9.00 -11.49
C LEU A 20 2.59 -9.29 -11.22
N PHE A 21 1.70 -8.60 -11.93
CA PHE A 21 0.29 -8.99 -12.00
C PHE A 21 0.12 -10.13 -13.00
N LEU A 22 -0.20 -11.31 -12.49
CA LEU A 22 -0.53 -12.50 -13.26
C LEU A 22 -2.06 -12.63 -13.39
N PRO A 23 -2.64 -12.56 -14.60
CA PRO A 23 -4.07 -12.82 -14.80
C PRO A 23 -4.46 -14.27 -14.44
N GLU A 24 -5.71 -14.49 -14.02
CA GLU A 24 -6.22 -15.84 -13.69
C GLU A 24 -6.02 -16.85 -14.83
N SER A 25 -6.21 -16.43 -16.08
CA SER A 25 -6.02 -17.27 -17.26
C SER A 25 -4.58 -17.73 -17.45
N TRP A 26 -3.60 -16.97 -16.96
CA TRP A 26 -2.20 -17.38 -16.95
C TRP A 26 -1.89 -18.27 -15.76
N ASP A 27 -2.43 -17.98 -14.58
CA ASP A 27 -2.18 -18.83 -13.41
C ASP A 27 -2.78 -20.24 -13.57
N ALA A 28 -3.89 -20.35 -14.31
CA ALA A 28 -4.48 -21.62 -14.70
C ALA A 28 -3.64 -22.43 -15.71
N ASP A 29 -2.68 -21.80 -16.40
CA ASP A 29 -1.82 -22.41 -17.42
C ASP A 29 -0.34 -22.36 -16.98
N ARG A 30 0.05 -23.35 -16.18
CA ARG A 30 1.39 -23.37 -15.58
C ARG A 30 2.51 -23.73 -16.53
N GLU A 31 2.23 -24.54 -17.55
CA GLU A 31 3.20 -24.82 -18.60
C GLU A 31 3.58 -23.53 -19.33
N ARG A 32 2.58 -22.70 -19.67
CA ARG A 32 2.81 -21.39 -20.26
C ARG A 32 3.58 -20.44 -19.34
N CYS A 33 3.28 -20.43 -18.04
CA CYS A 33 4.05 -19.63 -17.07
C CYS A 33 5.52 -20.05 -17.01
N GLN A 34 5.79 -21.36 -16.94
CA GLN A 34 7.15 -21.91 -16.88
C GLN A 34 7.93 -21.64 -18.17
N ALA A 35 7.28 -21.79 -19.33
CA ALA A 35 7.86 -21.42 -20.62
C ALA A 35 8.21 -19.91 -20.69
N ALA A 36 7.45 -19.07 -19.99
CA ALA A 36 7.73 -17.64 -19.85
C ALA A 36 8.70 -17.29 -18.69
N GLY A 37 9.25 -18.28 -17.98
CA GLY A 37 10.18 -18.08 -16.87
C GLY A 37 9.54 -17.55 -15.58
N ILE A 38 8.21 -17.66 -15.43
CA ILE A 38 7.48 -17.19 -14.25
C ILE A 38 7.55 -18.28 -13.15
N PRO A 39 8.12 -17.99 -11.97
CA PRO A 39 8.18 -18.97 -10.87
C PRO A 39 6.80 -19.43 -10.40
N ASP A 40 6.74 -20.64 -9.83
CA ASP A 40 5.50 -21.21 -9.27
C ASP A 40 5.02 -20.53 -7.98
N THR A 41 5.83 -19.64 -7.41
CA THR A 41 5.43 -18.77 -6.30
C THR A 41 4.61 -17.57 -6.74
N VAL A 42 4.66 -17.20 -8.03
CA VAL A 42 3.86 -16.10 -8.58
C VAL A 42 2.50 -16.63 -9.00
N ARG A 43 1.47 -16.22 -8.25
CA ARG A 43 0.06 -16.60 -8.43
C ARG A 43 -0.81 -15.40 -8.75
N HIS A 44 -2.02 -15.67 -9.21
CA HIS A 44 -3.00 -14.62 -9.40
C HIS A 44 -3.32 -13.94 -8.07
N HIS A 45 -3.15 -12.62 -8.04
CA HIS A 45 -3.66 -11.76 -7.00
C HIS A 45 -4.30 -10.52 -7.63
N PRO A 46 -5.39 -10.00 -7.05
CA PRO A 46 -5.96 -8.75 -7.53
C PRO A 46 -4.96 -7.61 -7.35
N LYS A 47 -4.94 -6.67 -8.30
CA LYS A 47 -3.95 -5.57 -8.32
C LYS A 47 -3.89 -4.79 -7.01
N TRP A 48 -5.04 -4.55 -6.37
CA TRP A 48 -5.11 -3.84 -5.10
C TRP A 48 -4.34 -4.55 -3.99
N ARG A 49 -4.32 -5.89 -4.01
CA ARG A 49 -3.62 -6.69 -3.02
C ARG A 49 -2.11 -6.58 -3.20
N LEU A 50 -1.64 -6.68 -4.44
CA LEU A 50 -0.22 -6.49 -4.77
C LEU A 50 0.30 -5.12 -4.31
N ALA A 51 -0.43 -4.04 -4.61
CA ALA A 51 -0.04 -2.71 -4.14
C ALA A 51 -0.04 -2.58 -2.61
N LEU A 52 -1.02 -3.20 -1.93
CA LEU A 52 -1.07 -3.17 -0.47
C LEU A 52 0.09 -3.96 0.15
N ASP A 53 0.43 -5.11 -0.41
CA ASP A 53 1.57 -5.92 0.04
C ASP A 53 2.90 -5.16 -0.16
N GLN A 54 3.07 -4.41 -1.27
CA GLN A 54 4.20 -3.51 -1.48
C GLN A 54 4.28 -2.42 -0.41
N LEU A 55 3.15 -1.79 -0.06
CA LEU A 55 3.10 -0.78 0.99
C LEU A 55 3.44 -1.36 2.37
N PHE A 56 2.99 -2.58 2.66
CA PHE A 56 3.34 -3.26 3.90
C PHE A 56 4.83 -3.60 3.95
N ARG A 57 5.42 -4.14 2.88
CA ARG A 57 6.87 -4.38 2.81
C ARG A 57 7.67 -3.09 3.02
N ALA A 58 7.29 -2.01 2.35
CA ALA A 58 7.90 -0.70 2.53
C ALA A 58 7.82 -0.24 3.99
N ASN A 59 6.66 -0.41 4.64
CA ASN A 59 6.46 -0.04 6.04
C ASN A 59 7.32 -0.89 7.00
N THR A 60 7.38 -2.21 6.79
CA THR A 60 8.25 -3.11 7.56
C THR A 60 9.74 -2.76 7.39
N ASN A 61 10.13 -2.24 6.23
CA ASN A 61 11.47 -1.73 5.96
C ASN A 61 11.70 -0.29 6.48
N GLY A 62 10.79 0.26 7.28
CA GLY A 62 10.94 1.57 7.94
C GLY A 62 10.52 2.77 7.09
N ILE A 63 9.89 2.55 5.94
CA ILE A 63 9.41 3.65 5.08
C ILE A 63 7.99 4.01 5.51
N THR A 64 7.83 5.25 5.99
CA THR A 64 6.53 5.82 6.34
C THR A 64 6.11 6.85 5.29
N PHE A 65 4.82 6.87 4.97
CA PHE A 65 4.26 7.77 3.97
C PHE A 65 3.44 8.86 4.64
N ASP A 66 3.67 10.12 4.26
CA ASP A 66 2.86 11.25 4.71
C ASP A 66 1.51 11.30 3.98
N GLY A 67 1.45 10.74 2.78
CA GLY A 67 0.24 10.57 1.98
C GLY A 67 0.41 9.55 0.86
N LEU A 68 -0.71 9.01 0.39
CA LEU A 68 -0.76 8.03 -0.69
C LEU A 68 -1.75 8.48 -1.77
N THR A 69 -1.39 8.24 -3.03
CA THR A 69 -2.25 8.42 -4.19
C THR A 69 -2.23 7.14 -5.02
N PHE A 70 -3.38 6.77 -5.57
CA PHE A 70 -3.55 5.57 -6.38
C PHE A 70 -4.79 5.71 -7.27
N ASP A 71 -4.87 4.88 -8.31
CA ASP A 71 -6.03 4.83 -9.21
C ASP A 71 -7.30 4.34 -8.49
N GLU A 72 -8.46 4.83 -8.88
CA GLU A 72 -9.73 4.49 -8.22
C GLU A 72 -10.05 2.99 -8.17
N GLY A 73 -9.51 2.20 -9.11
CA GLY A 73 -9.64 0.74 -9.12
C GLY A 73 -9.03 0.05 -7.89
N TYR A 74 -8.09 0.70 -7.19
CA TYR A 74 -7.50 0.16 -5.96
C TYR A 74 -8.42 0.33 -4.73
N GLY A 75 -9.42 1.22 -4.79
CA GLY A 75 -10.35 1.47 -3.68
C GLY A 75 -11.58 0.54 -3.64
N ARG A 76 -11.74 -0.33 -4.63
CA ARG A 76 -12.93 -1.19 -4.78
C ARG A 76 -12.59 -2.65 -4.48
N PRO A 77 -12.95 -3.20 -3.30
CA PRO A 77 -12.85 -4.63 -3.11
C PRO A 77 -13.86 -5.34 -4.03
N PHE A 78 -13.38 -6.26 -4.86
CA PHE A 78 -14.25 -7.26 -5.49
C PHE A 78 -14.97 -8.00 -4.35
N ARG A 79 -16.31 -8.06 -4.42
CA ARG A 79 -17.22 -8.38 -3.30
C ARG A 79 -16.75 -9.57 -2.43
N SER A 80 -16.33 -9.28 -1.19
CA SER A 80 -16.57 -10.01 0.09
C SER A 80 -15.39 -9.87 1.07
N GLY A 81 -15.55 -9.02 2.09
CA GLY A 81 -14.56 -8.80 3.17
C GLY A 81 -14.79 -7.45 3.86
N PRO A 82 -14.58 -7.33 5.19
CA PRO A 82 -15.24 -6.31 6.00
C PRO A 82 -14.96 -4.88 5.58
N CYS A 83 -16.03 -4.09 5.71
CA CYS A 83 -16.17 -2.67 5.46
C CYS A 83 -15.04 -1.88 6.12
N TRP A 84 -14.04 -1.50 5.33
CA TRP A 84 -13.14 -0.41 5.67
C TRP A 84 -13.97 0.87 5.78
N GLY A 85 -14.09 1.41 6.99
CA GLY A 85 -14.96 2.53 7.31
C GLY A 85 -14.71 3.78 6.45
N ARG A 86 -15.84 4.34 5.98
CA ARG A 86 -16.10 5.68 5.43
C ARG A 86 -14.95 6.30 4.62
N TRP A 87 -15.00 6.12 3.32
CA TRP A 87 -14.27 6.96 2.36
C TRP A 87 -15.24 7.43 1.29
N GLY A 88 -15.57 8.73 1.32
CA GLY A 88 -16.36 9.38 0.29
C GLY A 88 -15.59 9.44 -1.02
N SER A 89 -16.33 9.37 -2.12
CA SER A 89 -15.92 9.75 -3.47
C SER A 89 -15.40 11.20 -3.47
N ASP A 90 -14.57 11.55 -4.46
CA ASP A 90 -14.04 12.89 -4.77
C ASP A 90 -12.56 13.10 -4.43
N SER A 91 -11.67 12.56 -5.28
CA SER A 91 -10.32 13.15 -5.48
C SER A 91 -9.44 13.23 -4.22
N TRP A 92 -9.10 12.10 -3.59
CA TRP A 92 -8.49 12.14 -2.25
C TRP A 92 -7.00 11.77 -2.23
N VAL A 93 -6.14 12.79 -2.09
CA VAL A 93 -4.84 12.64 -1.40
C VAL A 93 -5.16 12.33 0.06
N LYS A 94 -4.90 11.10 0.49
CA LYS A 94 -5.05 10.74 1.90
C LYS A 94 -3.71 10.92 2.59
N SER A 95 -3.52 12.09 3.18
CA SER A 95 -2.52 12.24 4.22
C SER A 95 -3.01 11.52 5.48
N ARG A 96 -2.41 10.37 5.79
CA ARG A 96 -2.51 9.78 7.12
C ARG A 96 -1.08 9.62 7.60
N ARG A 97 -0.67 10.46 8.56
CA ARG A 97 0.56 10.26 9.32
C ARG A 97 0.46 8.86 9.93
N ILE A 98 1.21 7.91 9.38
CA ILE A 98 1.45 6.63 10.05
C ILE A 98 2.38 6.98 11.21
N SER A 99 1.80 7.24 12.40
CA SER A 99 2.60 7.47 13.60
C SER A 99 3.45 6.23 13.85
N PRO A 100 4.77 6.38 14.12
CA PRO A 100 5.56 5.28 14.63
C PRO A 100 4.92 4.83 15.95
N SER A 101 4.59 3.56 16.09
CA SER A 101 4.27 2.97 17.39
C SER A 101 5.50 3.10 18.29
N GLY A 102 5.55 4.16 19.11
CA GLY A 102 6.68 4.39 20.01
C GLY A 102 6.71 5.73 20.76
N THR A 103 6.14 6.82 20.24
CA THR A 103 6.13 8.10 20.98
C THR A 103 4.76 8.37 21.59
N ARG A 104 4.60 8.04 22.87
CA ARG A 104 3.58 8.62 23.73
C ARG A 104 3.77 10.15 23.71
N PRO A 105 2.73 10.95 23.42
CA PRO A 105 2.84 12.41 23.54
C PRO A 105 3.26 12.75 24.98
N ALA A 106 4.34 13.52 25.13
CA ALA A 106 4.68 14.10 26.41
C ALA A 106 3.49 14.97 26.86
N ALA A 107 3.05 14.79 28.10
CA ALA A 107 2.03 15.65 28.69
C ALA A 107 2.53 17.11 28.69
N PRO A 108 1.67 18.11 28.41
CA PRO A 108 2.08 19.50 28.48
C PRO A 108 2.54 19.82 29.92
N PRO A 109 3.57 20.66 30.10
CA PRO A 109 3.99 21.08 31.45
C PRO A 109 2.82 21.79 32.13
N GLY A 110 2.55 21.36 33.37
CA GLY A 110 1.45 21.88 34.19
C GLY A 110 1.51 23.41 34.31
N GLY A 111 0.36 24.04 34.15
CA GLY A 111 0.18 25.46 34.43
C GLY A 111 0.35 25.76 35.93
N PRO A 112 0.56 27.05 36.28
CA PRO A 112 0.87 27.45 37.65
C PRO A 112 -0.27 27.12 38.61
N THR A 113 0.06 26.49 39.73
CA THR A 113 -0.82 26.33 40.89
C THR A 113 -0.92 27.68 41.61
N SER A 114 -2.08 28.33 41.52
CA SER A 114 -2.44 29.43 42.41
C SER A 114 -3.11 28.84 43.66
N GLY A 115 -2.52 29.08 44.83
CA GLY A 115 -3.04 28.72 46.14
C GLY A 115 -2.13 29.26 47.24
#